data_AF-A0A7C6PAN4-F1
#
_entry.id   AF-A0A7C6PAN4-F1
#
_cell.length_a   1.000
_cell.length_b   1.000
_cell.length_c   1.000
_cell.angle_alpha   90.00
_cell.angle_beta   90.00
_cell.angle_gamma   90.00
#
_symmetry.space_group_name_H-M   'P 1'
#
loop_
_entity.id
_entity.type
_entity.pdbx_description
1 polymer ?
#
loop_
_entity_poly.entity_id
_entity_poly.type
_entity_poly.pdbx_seq_one_letter_code
_entity_poly.pdbx_strand_id
1 'polypeptide(L)'
;MTNNNIKEFLSKLLKTWKDNIISYPFMQARFHNFVNKSPQETLDTLFFKIYLQHPVLPNFAYLRSFLLPQSSKIYQGVSVYIKLIQNETFSDTESLISREIRYLCREILMIASGDMKVQPHIRCKLFKTLQSIHPNPRNYDFENINLQNIIAQIPLHLEKADLLAELPYFSGIYYTAPELAPIWDSLQQYTLKPDDEVKLECFLDLSKKQQILKTLENFIHKYTDSPYIKKACAVYITLGEVIPWVKHPFIRRLLAVCYQEAITLIALQK
;
A
#
# COMPACT_ATOMS: atom_id res chain seq x y z
N MET A 1 14.43 -22.96 20.23
CA MET A 1 13.14 -23.49 20.73
C MET A 1 11.95 -22.52 20.60
N THR A 2 12.05 -21.41 19.87
CA THR A 2 11.08 -20.27 19.98
C THR A 2 10.08 -20.11 18.82
N ASN A 3 10.43 -20.50 17.58
CA ASN A 3 9.65 -20.17 16.38
C ASN A 3 8.28 -20.90 16.28
N ASN A 4 8.21 -22.19 16.67
CA ASN A 4 6.96 -22.97 16.59
C ASN A 4 5.88 -22.45 17.55
N ASN A 5 6.28 -22.02 18.76
CA ASN A 5 5.35 -21.49 19.75
C ASN A 5 4.68 -20.18 19.31
N ILE A 6 5.40 -19.32 18.59
CA ILE A 6 4.86 -18.07 18.05
C ILE A 6 3.89 -18.38 16.90
N LYS A 7 4.25 -19.30 15.99
CA LYS A 7 3.37 -19.68 14.88
C LYS A 7 2.05 -20.26 15.36
N GLU A 8 2.09 -21.17 16.33
CA GLU A 8 0.89 -21.76 16.95
C GLU A 8 0.04 -20.71 17.66
N PHE A 9 0.67 -19.83 18.43
CA PHE A 9 -0.01 -18.74 19.12
C PHE A 9 -0.74 -17.81 18.12
N LEU A 10 -0.06 -17.33 17.08
CA LEU A 10 -0.63 -16.44 16.08
C LEU A 10 -1.76 -17.10 15.30
N SER A 11 -1.62 -18.38 14.95
CA SER A 11 -2.69 -19.14 14.28
C SER A 11 -3.94 -19.27 15.17
N LYS A 12 -3.74 -19.53 16.47
CA LYS A 12 -4.85 -19.57 17.44
C LYS A 12 -5.49 -18.20 17.63
N LEU A 13 -4.70 -17.14 17.69
CA LEU A 13 -5.17 -15.76 17.80
C LEU A 13 -6.07 -15.38 16.62
N LEU A 14 -5.68 -15.71 15.39
CA LEU A 14 -6.48 -15.42 14.19
C LEU A 14 -7.81 -16.17 14.18
N LYS A 15 -7.84 -17.45 14.59
CA LYS A 15 -9.10 -18.19 14.76
C LYS A 15 -10.00 -17.53 15.79
N THR A 16 -9.44 -17.20 16.96
CA THR A 16 -10.15 -16.54 18.07
C THR A 16 -10.69 -15.17 17.67
N TRP A 17 -9.97 -14.42 16.81
CA TRP A 17 -10.41 -13.16 16.23
C TRP A 17 -11.63 -13.33 15.33
N LYS A 18 -11.64 -14.33 14.44
CA LYS A 18 -12.77 -14.61 13.54
C LYS A 18 -13.99 -15.11 14.30
N ASP A 19 -13.77 -15.97 15.28
CA ASP A 19 -14.82 -16.65 16.04
C ASP A 19 -15.36 -15.81 17.21
N ASN A 20 -14.83 -14.58 17.42
CA ASN A 20 -15.23 -13.64 18.48
C ASN A 20 -15.27 -14.26 19.89
N ILE A 21 -14.29 -15.11 20.20
CA ILE A 21 -14.26 -15.85 21.47
C ILE A 21 -13.86 -14.92 22.62
N ILE A 22 -14.40 -15.16 23.82
CA ILE A 22 -14.17 -14.39 25.05
C ILE A 22 -12.67 -14.21 25.38
N SER A 23 -11.81 -15.17 25.01
CA SER A 23 -10.37 -15.08 25.26
C SER A 23 -9.62 -14.10 24.35
N TYR A 24 -10.28 -13.55 23.31
CA TYR A 24 -9.64 -12.70 22.32
C TYR A 24 -8.91 -11.48 22.91
N PRO A 25 -9.47 -10.70 23.84
CA PRO A 25 -8.77 -9.53 24.40
C PRO A 25 -7.46 -9.89 25.12
N PHE A 26 -7.41 -11.02 25.81
CA PHE A 26 -6.19 -11.48 26.49
C PHE A 26 -5.12 -11.91 25.48
N MET A 27 -5.52 -12.63 24.43
CA MET A 27 -4.61 -13.04 23.37
C MET A 27 -4.12 -11.83 22.57
N GLN A 28 -4.98 -10.83 22.37
CA GLN A 28 -4.65 -9.57 21.72
C GLN A 28 -3.60 -8.77 22.51
N ALA A 29 -3.76 -8.66 23.84
CA ALA A 29 -2.75 -8.03 24.69
C ALA A 29 -1.40 -8.76 24.65
N ARG A 30 -1.42 -10.10 24.63
CA ARG A 30 -0.21 -10.92 24.47
C ARG A 30 0.45 -10.70 23.11
N PHE A 31 -0.35 -10.57 22.04
CA PHE A 31 0.14 -10.22 20.72
C PHE A 31 0.84 -8.86 20.69
N HIS A 32 0.26 -7.83 21.32
CA HIS A 32 0.90 -6.52 21.43
C HIS A 32 2.28 -6.61 22.08
N ASN A 33 2.39 -7.40 23.15
CA ASN A 33 3.66 -7.63 23.83
C ASN A 33 4.69 -8.30 22.91
N PHE A 34 4.28 -9.30 22.12
CA PHE A 34 5.19 -9.95 21.17
C PHE A 34 5.67 -8.99 20.08
N VAL A 35 4.77 -8.23 19.45
CA VAL A 35 5.14 -7.26 18.41
C VAL A 35 6.11 -6.22 18.95
N ASN A 36 5.91 -5.73 20.18
CA ASN A 36 6.76 -4.67 20.74
C ASN A 36 8.08 -5.20 21.33
N LYS A 37 8.14 -6.45 21.82
CA LYS A 37 9.38 -7.03 22.39
C LYS A 37 10.26 -7.71 21.34
N SER A 38 9.66 -8.45 20.43
CA SER A 38 10.34 -9.23 19.38
C SER A 38 9.70 -8.95 18.02
N PRO A 39 9.83 -7.72 17.50
CA PRO A 39 9.11 -7.28 16.29
C PRO A 39 9.44 -8.13 15.06
N GLN A 40 10.72 -8.41 14.79
CA GLN A 40 11.14 -9.18 13.61
C GLN A 40 10.59 -10.61 13.64
N GLU A 41 10.88 -11.38 14.69
CA GLU A 41 10.42 -12.77 14.81
C GLU A 41 8.88 -12.89 14.72
N THR A 42 8.16 -11.97 15.37
CA THR A 42 6.69 -12.00 15.40
C THR A 42 6.09 -11.64 14.05
N LEU A 43 6.57 -10.55 13.42
CA LEU A 43 6.00 -10.03 12.19
C LEU A 43 6.43 -10.84 10.97
N ASP A 44 7.66 -11.36 10.92
CA ASP A 44 8.06 -12.29 9.86
C ASP A 44 7.23 -13.58 9.90
N THR A 45 6.97 -14.08 11.10
CA THR A 45 6.11 -15.26 11.27
C THR A 45 4.68 -14.95 10.82
N LEU A 46 4.13 -13.78 11.17
CA LEU A 46 2.80 -13.38 10.72
C LEU A 46 2.75 -13.24 9.19
N PHE A 47 3.69 -12.51 8.59
CA PHE A 47 3.57 -12.09 7.20
C PHE A 47 4.11 -13.12 6.19
N PHE A 48 5.21 -13.79 6.49
CA PHE A 48 5.83 -14.71 5.54
C PHE A 48 5.47 -16.18 5.81
N LYS A 49 5.08 -16.53 7.04
CA LYS A 49 4.77 -17.94 7.41
C LYS A 49 3.30 -18.23 7.63
N ILE A 50 2.47 -17.24 7.95
CA ILE A 50 1.05 -17.43 8.30
C ILE A 50 0.14 -16.81 7.26
N TYR A 51 0.34 -15.54 6.92
CA TYR A 51 -0.57 -14.75 6.06
C TYR A 51 -0.96 -15.49 4.77
N LEU A 52 0.00 -16.05 4.03
CA LEU A 52 -0.28 -16.77 2.80
C LEU A 52 -0.98 -18.13 2.96
N GLN A 53 -0.93 -18.73 4.15
CA GLN A 53 -1.37 -20.11 4.38
C GLN A 53 -2.61 -20.22 5.26
N HIS A 54 -2.98 -19.14 5.96
CA HIS A 54 -3.97 -19.22 7.03
C HIS A 54 -5.38 -18.89 6.52
N PRO A 55 -6.38 -19.77 6.71
CA PRO A 55 -7.72 -19.65 6.09
C PRO A 55 -8.53 -18.45 6.59
N VAL A 56 -8.12 -17.82 7.69
CA VAL A 56 -8.74 -16.60 8.24
C VAL A 56 -8.21 -15.34 7.56
N LEU A 57 -7.08 -15.42 6.87
CA LEU A 57 -6.46 -14.32 6.15
C LEU A 57 -6.47 -14.64 4.64
N PRO A 58 -7.66 -14.72 4.00
CA PRO A 58 -7.74 -15.07 2.58
C PRO A 58 -7.07 -14.02 1.69
N ASN A 59 -6.84 -12.80 2.22
CA ASN A 59 -6.18 -11.74 1.51
C ASN A 59 -5.68 -10.58 2.39
N PHE A 60 -5.00 -9.63 1.76
CA PHE A 60 -4.43 -8.45 2.38
C PHE A 60 -5.46 -7.59 3.13
N ALA A 61 -6.69 -7.48 2.63
CA ALA A 61 -7.73 -6.71 3.32
C ALA A 61 -8.06 -7.29 4.70
N TYR A 62 -8.10 -8.63 4.84
CA TYR A 62 -8.31 -9.27 6.14
C TYR A 62 -7.10 -9.10 7.07
N LEU A 63 -5.87 -9.18 6.54
CA LEU A 63 -4.66 -8.89 7.31
C LEU A 63 -4.66 -7.44 7.83
N ARG A 64 -5.07 -6.50 6.98
CA ARG A 64 -5.24 -5.09 7.32
C ARG A 64 -6.35 -4.89 8.36
N SER A 65 -7.51 -5.52 8.20
CA SER A 65 -8.62 -5.49 9.18
C SER A 65 -8.23 -6.07 10.53
N PHE A 66 -7.34 -7.06 10.58
CA PHE A 66 -6.81 -7.61 11.82
C PHE A 66 -5.82 -6.65 12.52
N LEU A 67 -4.95 -5.99 11.75
CA LEU A 67 -3.85 -5.19 12.30
C LEU A 67 -4.19 -3.72 12.56
N LEU A 68 -4.93 -3.04 11.67
CA LEU A 68 -5.21 -1.61 11.79
C LEU A 68 -5.92 -1.20 13.09
N PRO A 69 -6.92 -1.95 13.62
CA PRO A 69 -7.55 -1.61 14.89
C PRO A 69 -6.57 -1.62 16.08
N GLN A 70 -5.43 -2.28 15.93
CA GLN A 70 -4.40 -2.44 16.96
C GLN A 70 -3.33 -1.34 16.88
N SER A 71 -3.41 -0.41 15.90
CA SER A 71 -2.31 0.48 15.51
C SER A 71 -1.70 1.25 16.69
N SER A 72 -2.54 1.77 17.59
CA SER A 72 -2.12 2.53 18.78
C SER A 72 -1.39 1.68 19.83
N LYS A 73 -1.40 0.35 19.70
CA LYS A 73 -0.76 -0.59 20.63
C LYS A 73 0.50 -1.25 20.06
N ILE A 74 0.63 -1.32 18.74
CA ILE A 74 1.73 -2.04 18.08
C ILE A 74 2.73 -1.14 17.35
N TYR A 75 2.46 0.16 17.25
CA TYR A 75 3.27 1.09 16.44
C TYR A 75 4.76 1.10 16.81
N GLN A 76 5.13 0.82 18.07
CA GLN A 76 6.52 0.83 18.50
C GLN A 76 7.29 -0.32 17.85
N GLY A 77 6.78 -1.55 17.96
CA GLY A 77 7.35 -2.71 17.30
C GLY A 77 7.37 -2.56 15.77
N VAL A 78 6.27 -2.06 15.19
CA VAL A 78 6.17 -1.81 13.74
C VAL A 78 7.21 -0.78 13.27
N SER A 79 7.49 0.27 14.06
CA SER A 79 8.49 1.30 13.70
C SER A 79 9.92 0.77 13.66
N VAL A 80 10.22 -0.28 14.44
CA VAL A 80 11.50 -0.98 14.42
C VAL A 80 11.54 -1.91 13.22
N TYR A 81 10.49 -2.71 13.05
CA TYR A 81 10.40 -3.72 11.99
C TYR A 81 10.53 -3.16 10.58
N ILE A 82 9.84 -2.05 10.30
CA ILE A 82 9.84 -1.45 8.96
C ILE A 82 11.23 -1.02 8.48
N LYS A 83 12.15 -0.69 9.41
CA LYS A 83 13.54 -0.36 9.07
C LYS A 83 14.37 -1.60 8.75
N LEU A 84 14.02 -2.75 9.33
CA LEU A 84 14.68 -4.02 9.07
C LEU A 84 14.29 -4.52 7.68
N ILE A 85 12.99 -4.63 7.41
CA ILE A 85 12.44 -5.17 6.16
C ILE A 85 12.78 -4.32 4.93
N GLN A 86 13.12 -3.04 5.12
CA GLN A 86 13.54 -2.15 4.04
C GLN A 86 14.95 -2.46 3.54
N ASN A 87 15.82 -3.02 4.38
CA ASN A 87 17.21 -3.32 4.05
C ASN A 87 17.42 -4.79 3.65
N GLU A 88 16.36 -5.61 3.68
CA GLU A 88 16.42 -7.03 3.34
C GLU A 88 16.23 -7.28 1.84
N THR A 89 17.00 -8.22 1.29
CA THR A 89 16.86 -8.73 -0.07
C THR A 89 15.95 -9.95 -0.07
N PHE A 90 14.87 -9.91 -0.84
CA PHE A 90 13.86 -10.96 -0.91
C PHE A 90 13.88 -11.70 -2.25
N SER A 91 13.42 -12.95 -2.26
CA SER A 91 13.08 -13.67 -3.49
C SER A 91 11.84 -13.04 -4.17
N ASP A 92 11.55 -13.38 -5.44
CA ASP A 92 10.50 -12.72 -6.24
C ASP A 92 9.11 -12.72 -5.56
N THR A 93 8.69 -13.85 -4.98
CA THR A 93 7.39 -13.96 -4.29
C THR A 93 7.39 -13.22 -2.95
N GLU A 94 8.49 -13.30 -2.20
CA GLU A 94 8.66 -12.59 -0.93
C GLU A 94 8.75 -11.07 -1.14
N SER A 95 9.24 -10.62 -2.30
CA SER A 95 9.32 -9.20 -2.67
C SER A 95 7.94 -8.56 -2.78
N LEU A 96 6.96 -9.29 -3.35
CA LEU A 96 5.56 -8.84 -3.44
C LEU A 96 4.92 -8.70 -2.05
N ILE A 97 5.08 -9.72 -1.20
CA ILE A 97 4.58 -9.69 0.18
C ILE A 97 5.27 -8.56 0.96
N SER A 98 6.59 -8.42 0.82
CA SER A 98 7.37 -7.35 1.44
C SER A 98 6.88 -5.97 1.05
N ARG A 99 6.42 -5.76 -0.20
CA ARG A 99 5.77 -4.52 -0.64
C ARG A 99 4.47 -4.24 0.12
N GLU A 100 3.59 -5.23 0.22
CA GLU A 100 2.32 -5.14 0.97
C GLU A 100 2.55 -4.88 2.47
N ILE A 101 3.51 -5.59 3.06
CA ILE A 101 3.91 -5.42 4.46
C ILE A 101 4.41 -4.00 4.71
N ARG A 102 5.31 -3.48 3.87
CA ARG A 102 5.83 -2.11 3.99
C ARG A 102 4.70 -1.10 3.93
N TYR A 103 3.71 -1.29 3.07
CA TYR A 103 2.52 -0.44 3.03
C TYR A 103 1.75 -0.48 4.36
N LEU A 104 1.42 -1.69 4.83
CA LEU A 104 0.65 -1.87 6.06
C LEU A 104 1.35 -1.26 7.27
N CYS A 105 2.67 -1.49 7.38
CA CYS A 105 3.47 -0.92 8.43
C CYS A 105 3.46 0.61 8.39
N ARG A 106 3.57 1.24 7.21
CA ARG A 106 3.46 2.71 7.09
C ARG A 106 2.10 3.22 7.51
N GLU A 107 1.03 2.52 7.13
CA GLU A 107 -0.32 2.88 7.48
C GLU A 107 -0.55 2.87 9.00
N ILE A 108 -0.09 1.81 9.68
CA ILE A 108 -0.11 1.71 11.15
C ILE A 108 0.62 2.91 11.78
N LEU A 109 1.80 3.26 11.25
CA LEU A 109 2.57 4.41 11.76
C LEU A 109 1.87 5.75 11.50
N MET A 110 1.19 5.92 10.36
CA MET A 110 0.41 7.12 10.07
C MET A 110 -0.79 7.26 11.01
N ILE A 111 -1.54 6.19 11.25
CA ILE A 111 -2.66 6.17 12.19
C ILE A 111 -2.17 6.51 13.61
N ALA A 112 -1.09 5.88 14.06
CA ALA A 112 -0.52 6.14 15.38
C ALA A 112 0.06 7.56 15.51
N SER A 113 0.60 8.13 14.42
CA SER A 113 1.07 9.52 14.38
C SER A 113 -0.09 10.53 14.51
N GLY A 114 -1.26 10.21 13.95
CA GLY A 114 -2.47 11.03 14.04
C GLY A 114 -3.23 10.89 15.36
N ASP A 115 -2.97 9.85 16.15
CA ASP A 115 -3.67 9.59 17.41
C ASP A 115 -3.21 10.58 18.51
N MET A 116 -4.14 11.40 19.00
CA MET A 116 -3.88 12.39 20.06
C MET A 116 -3.48 11.74 21.39
N LYS A 117 -3.78 10.45 21.60
CA LYS A 117 -3.36 9.70 22.80
C LYS A 117 -1.86 9.36 22.79
N VAL A 118 -1.19 9.47 21.65
CA VAL A 118 0.24 9.22 21.53
C VAL A 118 1.02 10.47 21.93
N GLN A 119 1.97 10.32 22.84
CA GLN A 119 2.76 11.43 23.37
C GLN A 119 3.48 12.20 22.24
N PRO A 120 3.56 13.55 22.28
CA PRO A 120 4.11 14.36 21.19
C PRO A 120 5.50 13.94 20.71
N HIS A 121 6.41 13.62 21.63
CA HIS A 121 7.77 13.19 21.29
C HIS A 121 7.79 11.83 20.55
N ILE A 122 6.84 10.95 20.87
CA ILE A 122 6.65 9.67 20.16
C ILE A 122 6.12 9.93 18.76
N ARG A 123 5.13 10.83 18.59
CA ARG A 123 4.62 11.23 17.26
C ARG A 123 5.74 11.81 16.39
N CYS A 124 6.59 12.69 16.93
CA CYS A 124 7.78 13.18 16.23
C CYS A 124 8.75 12.05 15.83
N LYS A 125 8.99 11.07 16.70
CA LYS A 125 9.84 9.90 16.38
C LYS A 125 9.24 9.03 15.28
N LEU A 126 7.92 8.85 15.28
CA LEU A 126 7.21 8.13 14.23
C LEU A 126 7.27 8.87 12.90
N PHE A 127 7.11 10.19 12.92
CA PHE A 127 7.25 11.03 11.73
C PHE A 127 8.67 10.95 11.13
N LYS A 128 9.71 11.09 11.97
CA LYS A 128 11.10 10.89 11.53
C LYS A 128 11.35 9.48 10.99
N THR A 129 10.71 8.47 11.59
CA THR A 129 10.79 7.10 11.10
C THR A 129 10.15 6.97 9.72
N LEU A 130 8.91 7.46 9.54
CA LEU A 130 8.24 7.55 8.24
C LEU A 130 9.13 8.24 7.20
N GLN A 131 9.75 9.38 7.52
CA GLN A 131 10.71 10.08 6.66
C GLN A 131 11.94 9.23 6.32
N SER A 132 12.55 8.54 7.28
CA SER A 132 13.73 7.70 7.03
C SER A 132 13.45 6.45 6.18
N ILE A 133 12.18 6.05 6.08
CA ILE A 133 11.74 4.92 5.26
C ILE A 133 11.45 5.37 3.82
N HIS A 134 11.39 6.68 3.56
CA HIS A 134 11.47 7.18 2.20
C HIS A 134 12.88 6.91 1.62
N PRO A 135 13.01 6.73 0.30
CA PRO A 135 14.33 6.65 -0.34
C PRO A 135 15.19 7.84 0.11
N ASN A 136 16.43 7.57 0.57
CA ASN A 136 17.33 8.59 1.11
C ASN A 136 17.49 9.76 0.12
N PRO A 137 17.15 11.00 0.51
CA PRO A 137 17.29 12.15 -0.37
C PRO A 137 18.71 12.33 -0.91
N ARG A 138 19.76 11.94 -0.17
CA ARG A 138 21.15 12.10 -0.65
C ARG A 138 21.56 11.13 -1.76
N ASN A 139 20.75 10.09 -2.02
CA ASN A 139 21.04 9.08 -3.05
C ASN A 139 20.38 9.41 -4.40
N TYR A 140 19.59 10.48 -4.48
CA TYR A 140 18.94 10.92 -5.71
C TYR A 140 19.08 12.44 -5.79
N ASP A 141 19.37 12.97 -6.98
CA ASP A 141 19.70 14.37 -7.16
C ASP A 141 18.43 15.24 -7.04
N PHE A 142 18.11 15.71 -5.82
CA PHE A 142 16.93 16.54 -5.56
C PHE A 142 17.22 18.01 -5.81
N GLU A 143 17.01 18.43 -7.05
CA GLU A 143 16.76 19.83 -7.36
C GLU A 143 15.27 20.15 -7.16
N ASN A 144 15.01 21.28 -6.48
CA ASN A 144 13.68 21.88 -6.34
C ASN A 144 12.87 21.75 -7.64
N ILE A 145 11.61 21.32 -7.52
CA ILE A 145 10.71 21.07 -8.65
C ILE A 145 10.52 22.35 -9.46
N ASN A 146 11.26 22.48 -10.57
CA ASN A 146 11.01 23.53 -11.54
C ASN A 146 9.88 23.07 -12.48
N LEU A 147 8.67 23.58 -12.26
CA LEU A 147 7.49 23.25 -13.07
C LEU A 147 7.70 23.54 -14.56
N GLN A 148 8.46 24.57 -14.94
CA GLN A 148 8.75 24.85 -16.35
C GLN A 148 9.66 23.79 -16.97
N ASN A 149 10.63 23.27 -16.21
CA ASN A 149 11.45 22.15 -16.66
C ASN A 149 10.58 20.89 -16.86
N ILE A 150 9.68 20.60 -15.91
CA ILE A 150 8.77 19.46 -16.03
C ILE A 150 7.90 19.58 -17.28
N ILE A 151 7.30 20.76 -17.52
CA ILE A 151 6.46 21.01 -18.69
C ILE A 151 7.28 20.82 -19.99
N ALA A 152 8.51 21.34 -20.03
CA ALA A 152 9.40 21.21 -21.19
C ALA A 152 9.84 19.75 -21.45
N GLN A 153 9.84 18.90 -20.42
CA GLN A 153 10.29 17.50 -20.48
C GLN A 153 9.18 16.48 -20.19
N ILE A 154 7.90 16.84 -20.40
CA ILE A 154 6.75 15.95 -20.15
C ILE A 154 6.94 14.56 -20.80
N PRO A 155 7.34 14.42 -22.08
CA PRO A 155 7.52 13.10 -22.69
C PRO A 155 8.54 12.22 -21.95
N LEU A 156 9.66 12.81 -21.53
CA LEU A 156 10.70 12.12 -20.76
C LEU A 156 10.19 11.69 -19.39
N HIS A 157 9.44 12.57 -18.70
CA HIS A 157 8.92 12.28 -17.38
C HIS A 157 7.75 11.30 -17.38
N LEU A 158 6.98 11.23 -18.47
CA LEU A 158 5.94 10.21 -18.67
C LEU A 158 6.53 8.83 -18.97
N GLU A 159 7.80 8.72 -19.36
CA GLU A 159 8.46 7.44 -19.56
C GLU A 159 8.47 6.64 -18.25
N LYS A 160 7.81 5.47 -18.27
CA LYS A 160 7.62 4.60 -17.10
C LYS A 160 6.89 5.28 -15.94
N ALA A 161 6.12 6.34 -16.19
CA ALA A 161 5.30 6.99 -15.18
C ALA A 161 4.03 6.20 -14.84
N ASP A 162 3.67 5.24 -15.69
CA ASP A 162 2.62 4.27 -15.40
C ASP A 162 2.93 3.45 -14.14
N LEU A 163 4.21 3.12 -13.90
CA LEU A 163 4.68 2.43 -12.69
C LEU A 163 4.39 3.19 -11.38
N LEU A 164 4.09 4.49 -11.44
CA LEU A 164 3.62 5.23 -10.27
C LEU A 164 2.39 4.58 -9.65
N ALA A 165 1.50 4.02 -10.46
CA ALA A 165 0.26 3.41 -10.01
C ALA A 165 0.47 2.17 -9.13
N GLU A 166 1.65 1.54 -9.20
CA GLU A 166 2.04 0.42 -8.35
C GLU A 166 2.61 0.85 -7.00
N LEU A 167 2.89 2.14 -6.84
CA LEU A 167 3.47 2.62 -5.59
C LEU A 167 2.42 2.51 -4.47
N PRO A 168 2.87 2.17 -3.24
CA PRO A 168 1.97 2.06 -2.09
C PRO A 168 1.15 3.31 -1.76
N TYR A 169 1.51 4.47 -2.31
CA TYR A 169 0.77 5.72 -2.09
C TYR A 169 -0.56 5.78 -2.84
N PHE A 170 -0.72 4.98 -3.90
CA PHE A 170 -1.91 4.97 -4.74
C PHE A 170 -2.86 3.79 -4.43
N SER A 171 -2.50 2.94 -3.46
CA SER A 171 -3.34 1.82 -3.00
C SER A 171 -4.68 2.25 -2.40
N GLY A 172 -4.83 3.52 -2.03
CA GLY A 172 -6.11 4.09 -1.60
C GLY A 172 -7.11 4.31 -2.74
N ILE A 173 -6.67 4.17 -4.00
CA ILE A 173 -7.48 4.35 -5.21
C ILE A 173 -7.81 2.97 -5.81
N TYR A 174 -8.15 2.01 -4.94
CA TYR A 174 -8.38 0.63 -5.33
C TYR A 174 -9.82 0.38 -5.79
N TYR A 175 -9.96 -0.51 -6.78
CA TYR A 175 -11.25 -1.00 -7.26
C TYR A 175 -11.43 -2.47 -6.86
N THR A 176 -12.58 -2.76 -6.26
CA THR A 176 -12.99 -4.11 -5.91
C THR A 176 -13.37 -4.92 -7.16
N ALA A 177 -13.40 -6.25 -7.06
CA ALA A 177 -13.80 -7.11 -8.18
C ALA A 177 -15.21 -6.77 -8.74
N PRO A 178 -16.24 -6.49 -7.90
CA PRO A 178 -17.54 -6.04 -8.40
C PRO A 178 -17.49 -4.69 -9.12
N GLU A 179 -16.67 -3.74 -8.63
CA GLU A 179 -16.48 -2.45 -9.32
C GLU A 179 -15.83 -2.67 -10.70
N LEU A 180 -14.87 -3.58 -10.82
CA LEU A 180 -14.19 -3.87 -12.10
C LEU A 180 -15.03 -4.69 -13.08
N ALA A 181 -16.15 -5.27 -12.65
CA ALA A 181 -16.98 -6.15 -13.49
C ALA A 181 -17.34 -5.59 -14.88
N PRO A 182 -17.69 -4.28 -15.04
CA PRO A 182 -18.06 -3.72 -16.34
C PRO A 182 -16.92 -3.70 -17.38
N ILE A 183 -15.67 -3.78 -16.92
CA ILE A 183 -14.46 -3.66 -17.75
C ILE A 183 -13.53 -4.87 -17.60
N TRP A 184 -14.01 -5.94 -16.96
CA TRP A 184 -13.21 -7.09 -16.54
C TRP A 184 -12.51 -7.77 -17.71
N ASP A 185 -13.25 -8.05 -18.79
CA ASP A 185 -12.72 -8.73 -19.99
C ASP A 185 -11.65 -7.88 -20.70
N SER A 186 -11.85 -6.56 -20.74
CA SER A 186 -10.91 -5.62 -21.34
C SER A 186 -9.61 -5.53 -20.53
N LEU A 187 -9.70 -5.62 -19.20
CA LEU A 187 -8.53 -5.67 -18.31
C LEU A 187 -7.80 -7.01 -18.41
N GLN A 188 -8.54 -8.12 -18.55
CA GLN A 188 -7.98 -9.46 -18.75
C GLN A 188 -7.07 -9.53 -19.98
N GLN A 189 -7.51 -8.94 -21.08
CA GLN A 189 -6.78 -8.96 -22.35
C GLN A 189 -5.77 -7.82 -22.47
N TYR A 190 -5.71 -6.92 -21.47
CA TYR A 190 -4.94 -5.67 -21.47
C TYR A 190 -5.07 -4.88 -22.79
N THR A 191 -6.22 -4.99 -23.45
CA THR A 191 -6.51 -4.39 -24.75
C THR A 191 -7.86 -3.69 -24.66
N LEU A 192 -7.80 -2.38 -24.40
CA LEU A 192 -8.98 -1.53 -24.35
C LEU A 192 -9.39 -1.18 -25.78
N LYS A 193 -10.49 -1.77 -26.26
CA LYS A 193 -11.10 -1.38 -27.54
C LYS A 193 -11.78 -0.01 -27.41
N PRO A 194 -12.05 0.70 -28.53
CA PRO A 194 -12.74 1.99 -28.47
C PRO A 194 -14.06 1.96 -27.69
N ASP A 195 -14.85 0.89 -27.82
CA ASP A 195 -16.10 0.72 -27.06
C ASP A 195 -15.86 0.56 -25.55
N ASP A 196 -14.73 -0.01 -25.16
CA ASP A 196 -14.33 -0.16 -23.76
C ASP A 196 -13.78 1.15 -23.18
N GLU A 197 -13.19 2.01 -24.02
CA GLU A 197 -12.81 3.38 -23.62
C GLU A 197 -14.04 4.20 -23.23
N VAL A 198 -15.17 4.05 -23.91
CA VAL A 198 -16.42 4.73 -23.54
C VAL A 198 -16.95 4.23 -22.20
N LYS A 199 -16.94 2.91 -21.98
CA LYS A 199 -17.32 2.31 -20.69
C LYS A 199 -16.41 2.78 -19.56
N LEU A 200 -15.11 2.87 -19.82
CA LEU A 200 -14.11 3.37 -18.88
C LEU A 200 -14.31 4.82 -18.51
N GLU A 201 -14.73 5.67 -19.44
CA GLU A 201 -15.01 7.07 -19.17
C GLU A 201 -16.21 7.22 -18.23
N CYS A 202 -17.24 6.38 -18.38
CA CYS A 202 -18.37 6.29 -17.45
C CYS A 202 -17.98 5.67 -16.09
N PHE A 203 -17.07 4.70 -16.10
CA PHE A 203 -16.54 4.05 -14.90
C PHE A 203 -15.70 5.01 -14.04
N LEU A 204 -14.89 5.85 -14.67
CA LEU A 204 -14.13 6.92 -14.03
C LEU A 204 -15.04 8.13 -13.78
N ASP A 205 -15.97 7.97 -12.84
CA ASP A 205 -16.87 9.05 -12.45
C ASP A 205 -16.10 10.26 -11.87
N LEU A 206 -16.81 11.38 -11.72
CA LEU A 206 -16.23 12.61 -11.20
C LEU A 206 -15.60 12.42 -9.81
N SER A 207 -16.19 11.58 -8.96
CA SER A 207 -15.70 11.32 -7.61
C SER A 207 -14.36 10.59 -7.63
N LYS A 208 -14.24 9.53 -8.44
CA LYS A 208 -13.01 8.75 -8.62
C LYS A 208 -11.92 9.59 -9.27
N LYS A 209 -12.26 10.40 -10.29
CA LYS A 209 -11.32 11.35 -10.91
C LYS A 209 -10.76 12.33 -9.88
N GLN A 210 -11.63 12.92 -9.05
CA GLN A 210 -11.21 13.81 -7.96
C GLN A 210 -10.35 13.09 -6.92
N GLN A 211 -10.69 11.85 -6.56
CA GLN A 211 -9.88 11.05 -5.64
C GLN A 211 -8.48 10.77 -6.19
N ILE A 212 -8.36 10.47 -7.49
CA ILE A 212 -7.08 10.26 -8.16
C ILE A 212 -6.25 11.53 -8.14
N LEU A 213 -6.82 12.66 -8.58
CA LEU A 213 -6.14 13.95 -8.59
C LEU A 213 -5.70 14.37 -7.19
N LYS A 214 -6.59 14.23 -6.19
CA LYS A 214 -6.28 14.55 -4.81
C LYS A 214 -5.18 13.67 -4.25
N THR A 215 -5.13 12.40 -4.63
CA THR A 215 -4.04 11.50 -4.22
C THR A 215 -2.71 11.89 -4.85
N LEU A 216 -2.70 12.21 -6.15
CA LEU A 216 -1.51 12.73 -6.86
C LEU A 216 -1.05 14.06 -6.27
N GLU A 217 -1.96 15.00 -6.04
CA GLU A 217 -1.70 16.28 -5.43
C GLU A 217 -1.13 16.13 -4.02
N ASN A 218 -1.73 15.27 -3.18
CA ASN A 218 -1.19 14.96 -1.86
C ASN A 218 0.19 14.33 -1.96
N PHE A 219 0.43 13.46 -2.93
CA PHE A 219 1.74 12.86 -3.13
C PHE A 219 2.77 13.93 -3.48
N ILE A 220 2.40 14.85 -4.37
CA ILE A 220 3.28 15.93 -4.81
C ILE A 220 3.64 16.87 -3.66
N HIS A 221 2.64 17.29 -2.86
CA HIS A 221 2.85 18.23 -1.78
C HIS A 221 3.52 17.63 -0.55
N LYS A 222 3.21 16.36 -0.21
CA LYS A 222 3.73 15.72 1.00
C LYS A 222 5.05 15.00 0.80
N TYR A 223 5.37 14.64 -0.45
CA TYR A 223 6.56 13.87 -0.80
C TYR A 223 7.34 14.56 -1.91
N THR A 224 7.63 15.86 -1.72
CA THR A 224 8.45 16.69 -2.62
C THR A 224 9.81 16.08 -2.90
N ASP A 225 10.32 15.29 -1.96
CA ASP A 225 11.63 14.63 -2.02
C ASP A 225 11.54 13.20 -2.57
N SER A 226 10.46 12.86 -3.28
CA SER A 226 10.31 11.56 -3.92
C SER A 226 11.05 11.53 -5.26
N PRO A 227 11.82 10.47 -5.60
CA PRO A 227 12.43 10.35 -6.94
C PRO A 227 11.38 10.27 -8.05
N TYR A 228 10.13 10.01 -7.68
CA TYR A 228 8.97 9.93 -8.54
C TYR A 228 8.25 11.27 -8.70
N ILE A 229 8.69 12.33 -8.02
CA ILE A 229 7.96 13.59 -7.94
C ILE A 229 7.77 14.26 -9.30
N LYS A 230 8.82 14.31 -10.13
CA LYS A 230 8.76 14.88 -11.49
C LYS A 230 7.79 14.10 -12.37
N LYS A 231 7.77 12.77 -12.24
CA LYS A 231 6.80 11.90 -12.94
C LYS A 231 5.39 12.12 -12.43
N ALA A 232 5.18 12.22 -11.12
CA ALA A 232 3.87 12.46 -10.52
C ALA A 232 3.31 13.83 -10.93
N CYS A 233 4.15 14.86 -10.96
CA CYS A 233 3.80 16.18 -11.50
C CYS A 233 3.45 16.09 -12.99
N ALA A 234 4.25 15.39 -13.80
CA ALA A 234 3.94 15.20 -15.22
C ALA A 234 2.59 14.51 -15.41
N VAL A 235 2.32 13.40 -14.70
CA VAL A 235 1.02 12.72 -14.69
C VAL A 235 -0.10 13.66 -14.27
N TYR A 236 0.07 14.40 -13.17
CA TYR A 236 -0.93 15.32 -12.67
C TYR A 236 -1.29 16.42 -13.69
N ILE A 237 -0.30 16.94 -14.40
CA ILE A 237 -0.48 17.97 -15.43
C ILE A 237 -1.15 17.39 -16.69
N THR A 238 -0.81 16.18 -17.10
CA THR A 238 -1.30 15.62 -18.36
C THR A 238 -2.63 14.88 -18.24
N LEU A 239 -3.00 14.42 -17.05
CA LEU A 239 -4.16 13.57 -16.82
C LEU A 239 -5.49 14.33 -17.04
N GLY A 240 -6.22 13.96 -18.08
CA GLY A 240 -7.51 14.56 -18.42
C GLY A 240 -7.42 15.87 -19.20
N GLU A 241 -6.30 16.59 -19.08
CA GLU A 241 -6.05 17.86 -19.77
C GLU A 241 -5.37 17.64 -21.14
N VAL A 242 -4.27 16.88 -21.16
CA VAL A 242 -3.46 16.65 -22.37
C VAL A 242 -3.69 15.25 -22.92
N ILE A 243 -3.79 14.26 -22.03
CA ILE A 243 -4.04 12.87 -22.37
C ILE A 243 -5.38 12.49 -21.74
N PRO A 244 -6.38 12.05 -22.53
CA PRO A 244 -7.65 11.59 -22.01
C PRO A 244 -7.47 10.53 -20.92
N TRP A 245 -8.32 10.56 -19.89
CA TRP A 245 -8.24 9.68 -18.73
C TRP A 245 -8.07 8.21 -19.10
N VAL A 246 -8.91 7.71 -20.01
CA VAL A 246 -8.93 6.31 -20.47
C VAL A 246 -7.72 5.91 -21.32
N LYS A 247 -6.98 6.89 -21.82
CA LYS A 247 -5.75 6.69 -22.61
C LYS A 247 -4.49 6.92 -21.79
N HIS A 248 -4.61 7.47 -20.58
CA HIS A 248 -3.47 7.80 -19.78
C HIS A 248 -2.78 6.52 -19.26
N PRO A 249 -1.46 6.32 -19.51
CA PRO A 249 -0.75 5.09 -19.10
C PRO A 249 -0.86 4.80 -17.60
N PHE A 250 -0.74 5.83 -16.77
CA PHE A 250 -0.99 5.75 -15.31
C PHE A 250 -2.36 5.15 -14.95
N ILE A 251 -3.44 5.58 -15.61
CA ILE A 251 -4.79 5.07 -15.33
C ILE A 251 -4.92 3.62 -15.77
N ARG A 252 -4.41 3.28 -16.96
CA ARG A 252 -4.42 1.89 -17.45
C ARG A 252 -3.66 0.95 -16.51
N ARG A 253 -2.49 1.38 -16.03
CA ARG A 253 -1.70 0.61 -15.07
C ARG A 253 -2.41 0.49 -13.72
N LEU A 254 -3.01 1.57 -13.22
CA LEU A 254 -3.80 1.54 -11.98
C LEU A 254 -4.92 0.48 -12.05
N LEU A 255 -5.68 0.46 -13.13
CA LEU A 255 -6.77 -0.49 -13.32
C LEU A 255 -6.26 -1.93 -13.47
N ALA A 256 -5.15 -2.13 -14.18
CA ALA A 256 -4.54 -3.44 -14.32
C ALA A 256 -3.98 -3.97 -13.00
N VAL A 257 -3.39 -3.10 -12.17
CA VAL A 257 -2.95 -3.44 -10.80
C VAL A 257 -4.16 -3.87 -9.97
N CYS A 258 -5.27 -3.11 -10.03
CA CYS A 258 -6.51 -3.47 -9.34
C CYS A 258 -7.09 -4.82 -9.81
N TYR A 259 -7.04 -5.08 -11.12
CA TYR A 259 -7.48 -6.33 -11.71
C TYR A 259 -6.63 -7.53 -11.26
N GLN A 260 -5.31 -7.38 -11.25
CA GLN A 260 -4.39 -8.44 -10.81
C GLN A 260 -4.59 -8.78 -9.34
N GLU A 261 -4.77 -7.76 -8.49
CA GLU A 261 -5.16 -8.00 -7.11
C GLU A 261 -6.52 -8.71 -7.05
N ALA A 262 -7.54 -8.22 -7.75
CA ALA A 262 -8.86 -8.86 -7.77
C ALA A 262 -8.83 -10.34 -8.19
N ILE A 263 -8.10 -10.72 -9.24
CA ILE A 263 -7.93 -12.14 -9.61
C ILE A 263 -7.24 -12.91 -8.51
N THR A 264 -6.16 -12.36 -7.95
CA THR A 264 -5.39 -13.01 -6.89
C THR A 264 -6.32 -13.30 -5.69
N LEU A 265 -7.15 -12.32 -5.31
CA LEU A 265 -8.16 -12.48 -4.27
C LEU A 265 -9.17 -13.60 -4.57
N ILE A 266 -9.66 -13.67 -5.80
CA ILE A 266 -10.62 -14.70 -6.24
C ILE A 266 -9.97 -16.08 -6.25
N ALA A 267 -8.72 -16.19 -6.73
CA ALA A 267 -7.98 -17.44 -6.79
C ALA A 267 -7.68 -18.00 -5.38
N LEU A 268 -7.38 -17.12 -4.43
CA LEU A 268 -7.13 -17.49 -3.03
C LEU A 268 -8.40 -17.91 -2.25
N GLN A 269 -9.60 -17.69 -2.81
CA GLN A 269 -10.88 -18.09 -2.21
C GLN A 269 -11.42 -19.44 -2.71
N LYS A 270 -10.76 -20.05 -3.71
CA LYS A 270 -11.08 -21.38 -4.25
C LYS A 270 -10.23 -22.45 -3.60
#